data_AF-A0A0R1P0I2-F1
#
_entry.id   AF-A0A0R1P0I2-F1
#
_cell.length_a   1.000
_cell.length_b   1.000
_cell.length_c   1.000
_cell.angle_alpha   90.00
_cell.angle_beta   90.00
_cell.angle_gamma   90.00
#
_symmetry.space_group_name_H-M   'P 1'
#
loop_
_entity.id
_entity.type
_entity.pdbx_description
1 polymer ?
#
loop_
_entity_poly.entity_id
_entity_poly.type
_entity_poly.pdbx_seq_one_letter_code
_entity_poly.pdbx_strand_id
1 'polypeptide(L)'
;MNNATPYLGFQLGGITMQTEVKGQPQSFAIINYVDLDNNMAQIATSGQITATSDYHLDEQIKKLQSQGYELVTNGFAQQRFDNQTHLLTFKHQRQVVTGNHLDHGVEPNEVAKVGHQIVHYQGAGSRTPRDSQTTVQLSRSIIFDKVTNKRMGSKPWRPVHSNYPVIGSPSVQGYTPSQAMVGGHEVDPAKPDVEYTVDYRLIKQASTGPQTAVIRFLDIDNHNQAIITPVEVTGQPNAVINYDPTETIKQLINRGYELVDNGFNPDGAPQFFDANDQFEQTYIITLQHRHANVSPQHPQASVNADQYQRTTKLTVQFSGAGDKTPQPIVQAVNWGRTITVDLVTGELITASPWQADEQSYKPVAVPVVNGFHSTVKTVAAQKVTGNNDVVNVSYQPDVVENASQEPAAPTVLQKPMAIVNYVDLGDESKQLASSGLISGEVGQKIAARYSTADEIEQLKKDGYQVLYNNFDRNREEHVFSNDQLQTFTVALVKTNASTNLRKLSKAQSGNILNPVATSDDLSVVFDALKSLNSLLGLMMKNNFK
;
A
#
# COMPACT_ATOMS: atom_id res chain seq x y z
N MET A 1 6.64 -99.67 -36.75
CA MET A 1 7.30 -99.91 -38.05
C MET A 1 7.86 -98.59 -38.54
N ASN A 2 9.19 -98.53 -38.67
CA ASN A 2 10.00 -97.81 -39.67
C ASN A 2 9.76 -96.31 -39.90
N ASN A 3 10.76 -95.43 -40.10
CA ASN A 3 12.21 -95.44 -39.90
C ASN A 3 12.72 -94.06 -40.41
N ALA A 4 13.91 -93.67 -39.96
CA ALA A 4 14.91 -92.80 -40.60
C ALA A 4 14.87 -91.26 -40.40
N THR A 5 15.54 -90.82 -39.32
CA THR A 5 16.79 -89.98 -39.22
C THR A 5 17.38 -89.30 -40.49
N PRO A 6 18.25 -88.24 -40.38
CA PRO A 6 19.26 -88.03 -39.32
C PRO A 6 19.57 -86.58 -38.82
N TYR A 7 20.40 -86.58 -37.77
CA TYR A 7 21.14 -85.48 -37.11
C TYR A 7 21.94 -84.54 -38.03
N LEU A 8 22.08 -83.25 -37.66
CA LEU A 8 23.33 -82.58 -37.22
C LEU A 8 23.13 -81.04 -37.05
N GLY A 9 23.74 -80.43 -36.02
CA GLY A 9 24.35 -79.09 -36.17
C GLY A 9 23.85 -77.90 -35.32
N PHE A 10 24.42 -77.76 -34.11
CA PHE A 10 24.94 -76.54 -33.44
C PHE A 10 24.22 -75.15 -33.47
N GLN A 11 23.93 -74.71 -32.24
CA GLN A 11 24.20 -73.39 -31.58
C GLN A 11 23.42 -72.09 -31.89
N LEU A 12 22.94 -71.52 -30.76
CA LEU A 12 22.81 -70.10 -30.39
C LEU A 12 21.78 -69.20 -31.10
N GLY A 13 20.67 -68.96 -30.40
CA GLY A 13 19.80 -67.77 -30.55
C GLY A 13 18.97 -67.65 -29.28
N GLY A 14 19.32 -66.77 -28.34
CA GLY A 14 18.78 -65.41 -28.35
C GLY A 14 17.47 -65.36 -27.55
N ILE A 15 17.55 -65.43 -26.22
CA ILE A 15 16.41 -65.04 -25.37
C ILE A 15 16.41 -63.52 -25.33
N THR A 16 15.61 -62.91 -26.20
CA THR A 16 15.23 -61.50 -26.02
C THR A 16 14.17 -61.47 -24.93
N MET A 17 14.58 -61.14 -23.69
CA MET A 17 13.61 -60.67 -22.71
C MET A 17 13.06 -59.34 -23.24
N GLN A 18 11.79 -59.31 -23.63
CA GLN A 18 11.08 -58.05 -23.76
C GLN A 18 10.94 -57.48 -22.35
N THR A 19 11.86 -56.58 -21.98
CA THR A 19 11.64 -55.69 -20.84
C THR A 19 10.52 -54.75 -21.25
N GLU A 20 9.33 -55.01 -20.72
CA GLU A 20 8.24 -54.05 -20.68
C GLU A 20 8.80 -52.80 -19.99
N VAL A 21 9.04 -51.74 -20.77
CA VAL A 21 9.39 -50.43 -20.24
C VAL A 21 8.13 -49.94 -19.53
N LYS A 22 8.01 -50.21 -18.22
CA LYS A 22 7.16 -49.41 -17.34
C LYS A 22 7.58 -47.96 -17.58
N GLY A 23 6.74 -47.20 -18.27
CA GLY A 23 6.97 -45.77 -18.50
C GLY A 23 7.35 -45.12 -17.18
N GLN A 24 8.42 -44.33 -17.18
CA GLN A 24 8.81 -43.56 -15.99
C GLN A 24 7.56 -42.86 -15.44
N PRO A 25 7.30 -42.90 -14.12
CA PRO A 25 6.16 -42.19 -13.55
C PRO A 25 6.29 -40.72 -13.94
N GLN A 26 5.31 -40.21 -14.70
CA GLN A 26 5.28 -38.80 -15.08
C GLN A 26 5.25 -37.98 -13.80
N SER A 27 6.21 -37.06 -13.66
CA SER A 27 6.24 -36.20 -12.50
C SER A 27 5.06 -35.22 -12.55
N PHE A 28 4.40 -35.05 -11.41
CA PHE A 28 3.20 -34.23 -11.28
C PHE A 28 3.37 -33.15 -10.22
N ALA A 29 2.45 -32.19 -10.17
CA ALA A 29 2.32 -31.23 -9.10
C ALA A 29 0.84 -31.14 -8.71
N ILE A 30 0.56 -30.75 -7.47
CA ILE A 30 -0.79 -30.39 -7.02
C ILE A 30 -0.72 -28.96 -6.49
N ILE A 31 -1.59 -28.07 -6.92
CA ILE A 31 -1.64 -26.69 -6.46
C ILE A 31 -2.89 -26.52 -5.61
N ASN A 32 -2.73 -26.17 -4.34
CA ASN A 32 -3.83 -25.82 -3.45
C ASN A 32 -3.91 -24.31 -3.25
N TYR A 33 -5.10 -23.76 -3.46
CA TYR A 33 -5.42 -22.35 -3.28
C TYR A 33 -6.11 -22.20 -1.93
N VAL A 34 -5.56 -21.37 -1.05
CA VAL A 34 -5.97 -21.32 0.36
C VAL A 34 -6.26 -19.89 0.81
N ASP A 35 -7.36 -19.74 1.53
CA ASP A 35 -7.87 -18.50 2.11
C ASP A 35 -7.34 -18.29 3.53
N LEU A 36 -6.47 -17.30 3.70
CA LEU A 36 -5.88 -16.98 5.00
C LEU A 36 -6.88 -16.33 5.96
N ASP A 37 -7.87 -15.58 5.46
CA ASP A 37 -8.86 -14.88 6.28
C ASP A 37 -10.00 -15.81 6.74
N ASN A 38 -10.14 -16.96 6.08
CA ASN A 38 -11.10 -18.01 6.44
C ASN A 38 -10.41 -19.27 6.97
N ASN A 39 -9.49 -19.11 7.92
CA ASN A 39 -8.87 -20.21 8.67
C ASN A 39 -8.17 -21.25 7.78
N MET A 40 -7.47 -20.80 6.73
CA MET A 40 -6.82 -21.64 5.73
C MET A 40 -7.79 -22.57 4.97
N ALA A 41 -9.03 -22.15 4.76
CA ALA A 41 -9.96 -22.89 3.93
C ALA A 41 -9.42 -23.05 2.50
N GLN A 42 -9.51 -24.26 1.96
CA GLN A 42 -9.15 -24.50 0.56
C GLN A 42 -10.22 -23.89 -0.35
N ILE A 43 -9.83 -22.93 -1.17
CA ILE A 43 -10.69 -22.21 -2.13
C ILE A 43 -10.82 -23.03 -3.42
N ALA A 44 -9.71 -23.62 -3.87
CA ALA A 44 -9.62 -24.41 -5.10
C ALA A 44 -8.42 -25.36 -5.06
N THR A 45 -8.36 -26.31 -5.98
CA THR A 45 -7.17 -27.14 -6.24
C THR A 45 -7.03 -27.39 -7.74
N SER A 46 -5.80 -27.51 -8.23
CA SER A 46 -5.54 -27.93 -9.62
C SER A 46 -5.81 -29.42 -9.84
N GLY A 47 -5.90 -30.22 -8.75
CA GLY A 47 -5.68 -31.66 -8.85
C GLY A 47 -4.24 -31.97 -9.28
N GLN A 48 -3.96 -33.22 -9.69
CA GLN A 48 -2.67 -33.57 -10.26
C GLN A 48 -2.52 -32.97 -11.67
N ILE A 49 -1.49 -32.17 -11.86
CA ILE A 49 -1.09 -31.60 -13.16
C ILE A 49 0.33 -32.04 -13.50
N THR A 50 0.61 -32.20 -14.78
CA THR A 50 1.93 -32.53 -15.34
C THR A 50 2.40 -31.41 -16.28
N ALA A 51 3.66 -31.47 -16.73
CA ALA A 51 4.23 -30.47 -17.65
C ALA A 51 3.47 -30.34 -18.99
N THR A 52 2.66 -31.32 -19.36
CA THR A 52 1.83 -31.31 -20.58
C THR A 52 0.35 -31.06 -20.29
N SER A 53 -0.03 -30.81 -19.03
CA SER A 53 -1.42 -30.51 -18.68
C SER A 53 -1.81 -29.12 -19.17
N ASP A 54 -3.02 -28.99 -19.68
CA ASP A 54 -3.60 -27.72 -20.11
C ASP A 54 -4.10 -26.92 -18.90
N TYR A 55 -3.16 -26.50 -18.05
CA TYR A 55 -3.44 -25.79 -16.80
C TYR A 55 -2.90 -24.36 -16.84
N HIS A 56 -3.79 -23.38 -16.70
CA HIS A 56 -3.45 -21.96 -16.73
C HIS A 56 -3.45 -21.35 -15.33
N LEU A 57 -2.29 -21.40 -14.66
CA LEU A 57 -2.08 -20.83 -13.32
C LEU A 57 -2.51 -19.35 -13.24
N ASP A 58 -2.06 -18.55 -14.21
CA ASP A 58 -2.31 -17.10 -14.23
C ASP A 58 -3.80 -16.78 -14.41
N GLU A 59 -4.54 -17.58 -15.16
CA GLU A 59 -5.99 -17.39 -15.32
C GLU A 59 -6.73 -17.70 -14.02
N GLN A 60 -6.35 -18.78 -13.32
CA GLN A 60 -6.94 -19.12 -12.03
C GLN A 60 -6.63 -18.06 -10.97
N ILE A 61 -5.40 -17.52 -10.94
CA ILE A 61 -5.04 -16.40 -10.06
C ILE A 61 -5.87 -15.16 -10.40
N LYS A 62 -5.98 -14.78 -11.69
CA LYS A 62 -6.79 -13.64 -12.13
C LYS A 62 -8.26 -13.81 -11.77
N LYS A 63 -8.80 -15.03 -11.89
CA LYS A 63 -10.17 -15.35 -11.48
C LYS A 63 -10.39 -15.09 -10.00
N LEU A 64 -9.50 -15.59 -9.13
CA LEU A 64 -9.59 -15.34 -7.69
C LEU A 64 -9.42 -13.84 -7.37
N GLN A 65 -8.52 -13.15 -8.06
CA GLN A 65 -8.35 -11.70 -7.93
C GLN A 65 -9.61 -10.93 -8.28
N SER A 66 -10.32 -11.32 -9.34
CA SER A 66 -11.61 -10.72 -9.72
C SER A 66 -12.71 -10.96 -8.69
N GLN A 67 -12.61 -12.03 -7.89
CA GLN A 67 -13.52 -12.36 -6.79
C GLN A 67 -13.19 -11.63 -5.49
N GLY A 68 -12.16 -10.77 -5.49
CA GLY A 68 -11.76 -10.00 -4.31
C GLY A 68 -10.64 -10.62 -3.49
N TYR A 69 -9.99 -11.68 -3.97
CA TYR A 69 -8.80 -12.22 -3.32
C TYR A 69 -7.52 -11.46 -3.76
N GLU A 70 -6.51 -11.41 -2.89
CA GLU A 70 -5.17 -10.90 -3.17
C GLU A 70 -4.16 -12.02 -2.91
N LEU A 71 -3.37 -12.35 -3.93
CA LEU A 71 -2.33 -13.37 -3.83
C LEU A 71 -1.24 -12.89 -2.85
N VAL A 72 -0.94 -13.69 -1.84
CA VAL A 72 0.09 -13.41 -0.83
C VAL A 72 1.36 -14.19 -1.17
N THR A 73 1.24 -15.49 -1.44
CA THR A 73 2.38 -16.35 -1.77
C THR A 73 2.05 -17.25 -2.94
N ASN A 74 3.01 -17.40 -3.87
CA ASN A 74 2.95 -18.35 -4.97
C ASN A 74 4.03 -19.43 -4.82
N GLY A 75 3.70 -20.54 -4.14
CA GLY A 75 4.58 -21.69 -3.99
C GLY A 75 4.92 -22.42 -5.28
N PHE A 76 4.19 -22.18 -6.39
CA PHE A 76 4.40 -22.82 -7.68
C PHE A 76 5.01 -21.87 -8.73
N ALA A 77 5.62 -20.75 -8.33
CA ALA A 77 6.16 -19.75 -9.26
C ALA A 77 7.20 -20.29 -10.26
N GLN A 78 7.93 -21.35 -9.88
CA GLN A 78 8.95 -22.01 -10.71
C GLN A 78 8.40 -23.17 -11.57
N GLN A 79 7.09 -23.44 -11.50
CA GLN A 79 6.39 -24.48 -12.26
C GLN A 79 7.07 -25.86 -12.22
N ARG A 80 7.49 -26.28 -11.03
CA ARG A 80 8.22 -27.55 -10.82
C ARG A 80 7.24 -28.72 -10.64
N PHE A 81 7.38 -29.74 -11.48
CA PHE A 81 6.61 -30.99 -11.37
C PHE A 81 7.45 -32.03 -10.62
N ASP A 82 7.34 -32.02 -9.29
CA ASP A 82 8.21 -32.70 -8.32
C ASP A 82 7.51 -33.75 -7.46
N ASN A 83 6.29 -34.15 -7.84
CA ASN A 83 5.37 -35.03 -7.12
C ASN A 83 4.92 -34.46 -5.76
N GLN A 84 4.95 -33.14 -5.59
CA GLN A 84 4.54 -32.48 -4.35
C GLN A 84 3.28 -31.61 -4.51
N THR A 85 2.74 -31.22 -3.35
CA THR A 85 1.70 -30.20 -3.26
C THR A 85 2.34 -28.84 -2.99
N HIS A 86 2.03 -27.89 -3.86
CA HIS A 86 2.40 -26.49 -3.79
C HIS A 86 1.22 -25.66 -3.26
N LEU A 87 1.53 -24.63 -2.48
CA LEU A 87 0.52 -23.78 -1.85
C LEU A 87 0.52 -22.39 -2.48
N LEU A 88 -0.67 -21.92 -2.87
CA LEU A 88 -0.94 -20.53 -3.17
C LEU A 88 -1.87 -19.99 -2.09
N THR A 89 -1.44 -18.93 -1.40
CA THR A 89 -2.22 -18.32 -0.31
C THR A 89 -2.79 -16.99 -0.75
N PHE A 90 -4.02 -16.73 -0.33
CA PHE A 90 -4.75 -15.52 -0.64
C PHE A 90 -5.32 -14.90 0.63
N LYS A 91 -5.41 -13.58 0.65
CA LYS A 91 -6.19 -12.80 1.62
C LYS A 91 -7.33 -12.09 0.91
N HIS A 92 -8.35 -11.65 1.63
CA HIS A 92 -9.42 -10.83 1.13
C HIS A 92 -8.95 -9.40 0.94
N GLN A 93 -9.29 -8.83 -0.22
CA GLN A 93 -9.20 -7.41 -0.44
C GLN A 93 -10.31 -6.69 0.32
N ARG A 94 -10.06 -5.42 0.63
CA ARG A 94 -11.05 -4.52 1.25
C ARG A 94 -11.60 -3.57 0.22
N GLN A 95 -12.89 -3.25 0.35
CA GLN A 95 -13.52 -2.17 -0.38
C GLN A 95 -13.87 -1.05 0.58
N VAL A 96 -13.55 0.17 0.16
CA VAL A 96 -13.84 1.39 0.91
C VAL A 96 -15.00 2.09 0.21
N VAL A 97 -16.11 2.25 0.91
CA VAL A 97 -17.31 2.95 0.45
C VAL A 97 -17.29 4.36 1.06
N THR A 98 -17.51 5.37 0.23
CA THR A 98 -17.47 6.80 0.61
C THR A 98 -18.63 7.56 -0.02
N GLY A 99 -18.85 8.83 0.34
CA GLY A 99 -19.91 9.64 -0.27
C GLY A 99 -19.79 9.79 -1.80
N ASN A 100 -18.56 9.75 -2.34
CA ASN A 100 -18.30 9.86 -3.78
C ASN A 100 -18.34 8.50 -4.50
N HIS A 101 -18.45 7.39 -3.76
CA HIS A 101 -18.48 6.04 -4.29
C HIS A 101 -19.34 5.18 -3.36
N LEU A 102 -20.66 5.25 -3.60
CA LEU A 102 -21.66 4.44 -2.91
C LEU A 102 -21.73 3.06 -3.54
N ASP A 103 -21.75 2.03 -2.69
CA ASP A 103 -21.88 0.62 -3.07
C ASP A 103 -22.44 -0.16 -1.87
N HIS A 104 -22.71 -1.46 -2.02
CA HIS A 104 -23.20 -2.35 -0.95
C HIS A 104 -24.49 -1.89 -0.27
N GLY A 105 -25.32 -1.10 -0.98
CA GLY A 105 -26.56 -0.53 -0.43
C GLY A 105 -26.33 0.49 0.69
N VAL A 106 -25.13 1.06 0.80
CA VAL A 106 -24.83 2.14 1.75
C VAL A 106 -25.56 3.40 1.34
N GLU A 107 -26.32 3.97 2.27
CA GLU A 107 -27.04 5.21 2.05
C GLU A 107 -26.11 6.43 2.21
N PRO A 108 -26.37 7.55 1.49
CA PRO A 108 -25.52 8.75 1.58
C PRO A 108 -25.31 9.27 3.02
N ASN A 109 -26.35 9.22 3.86
CA ASN A 109 -26.31 9.69 5.24
C ASN A 109 -25.39 8.84 6.16
N GLU A 110 -25.02 7.64 5.74
CA GLU A 110 -24.10 6.79 6.49
C GLU A 110 -22.63 7.19 6.29
N VAL A 111 -22.32 7.95 5.23
CA VAL A 111 -20.95 8.33 4.83
C VAL A 111 -20.77 9.84 4.68
N ALA A 112 -21.85 10.60 4.61
CA ALA A 112 -21.86 12.06 4.57
C ALA A 112 -22.97 12.60 5.49
N LYS A 113 -22.70 13.67 6.22
CA LYS A 113 -23.71 14.43 6.96
C LYS A 113 -23.29 15.89 7.09
N VAL A 114 -24.23 16.75 7.42
CA VAL A 114 -24.01 18.20 7.56
C VAL A 114 -24.12 18.57 9.03
N GLY A 115 -23.24 19.44 9.50
CA GLY A 115 -23.40 20.16 10.75
C GLY A 115 -23.78 21.60 10.50
N HIS A 116 -24.59 22.16 11.40
CA HIS A 116 -25.10 23.52 11.31
C HIS A 116 -24.60 24.40 12.46
N GLN A 117 -24.19 25.63 12.15
CA GLN A 117 -24.02 26.70 13.12
C GLN A 117 -25.07 27.77 12.86
N ILE A 118 -25.91 28.06 13.86
CA ILE A 118 -26.97 29.08 13.77
C ILE A 118 -26.74 30.16 14.83
N VAL A 119 -26.85 31.42 14.42
CA VAL A 119 -26.78 32.57 15.31
C VAL A 119 -28.12 33.29 15.25
N HIS A 120 -28.83 33.29 16.37
CA HIS A 120 -30.07 34.04 16.56
C HIS A 120 -29.78 35.45 17.03
N TYR A 121 -30.45 36.44 16.43
CA TYR A 121 -30.35 37.83 16.85
C TYR A 121 -31.68 38.30 17.47
N GLN A 122 -31.62 39.07 18.55
CA GLN A 122 -32.82 39.60 19.21
C GLN A 122 -32.59 40.97 19.84
N GLY A 123 -33.67 41.69 20.16
CA GLY A 123 -33.60 42.92 20.98
C GLY A 123 -33.59 44.27 20.24
N ALA A 124 -33.50 44.29 18.91
CA ALA A 124 -33.52 45.53 18.11
C ALA A 124 -34.90 45.87 17.49
N GLY A 125 -35.98 45.25 17.99
CA GLY A 125 -37.34 45.44 17.48
C GLY A 125 -37.46 45.05 16.00
N SER A 126 -38.10 45.89 15.19
CA SER A 126 -38.24 45.66 13.74
C SER A 126 -36.92 45.76 12.96
N ARG A 127 -35.83 46.17 13.61
CA ARG A 127 -34.48 46.25 13.04
C ARG A 127 -33.58 45.08 13.45
N THR A 128 -34.15 44.08 14.13
CA THR A 128 -33.44 42.85 14.48
C THR A 128 -32.97 42.14 13.19
N PRO A 129 -31.68 41.83 13.05
CA PRO A 129 -31.18 41.07 11.92
C PRO A 129 -31.83 39.70 11.81
N ARG A 130 -31.81 39.11 10.61
CA ARG A 130 -32.16 37.70 10.43
C ARG A 130 -31.04 36.82 10.96
N ASP A 131 -31.40 35.59 11.35
CA ASP A 131 -30.44 34.59 11.79
C ASP A 131 -29.36 34.35 10.73
N SER A 132 -28.14 34.19 11.21
CA SER A 132 -27.02 33.76 10.37
C SER A 132 -26.86 32.25 10.50
N GLN A 133 -26.66 31.57 9.37
CA GLN A 133 -26.47 30.12 9.35
C GLN A 133 -25.27 29.76 8.48
N THR A 134 -24.38 28.93 9.03
CA THR A 134 -23.27 28.32 8.29
C THR A 134 -23.29 26.81 8.47
N THR A 135 -22.60 26.10 7.58
CA THR A 135 -22.60 24.63 7.59
C THR A 135 -21.20 24.08 7.40
N VAL A 136 -20.95 22.90 7.95
CA VAL A 136 -19.74 22.11 7.68
C VAL A 136 -20.15 20.73 7.19
N GLN A 137 -19.49 20.25 6.13
CA GLN A 137 -19.68 18.89 5.65
C GLN A 137 -18.84 17.93 6.49
N LEU A 138 -19.41 16.80 6.91
CA LEU A 138 -18.70 15.72 7.58
C LEU A 138 -18.77 14.48 6.69
N SER A 139 -17.65 13.79 6.57
CA SER A 139 -17.57 12.54 5.82
C SER A 139 -16.89 11.44 6.62
N ARG A 140 -17.22 10.20 6.29
CA ARG A 140 -16.47 9.01 6.73
C ARG A 140 -16.52 7.93 5.66
N SER A 141 -15.73 6.88 5.87
CA SER A 141 -15.75 5.70 5.01
C SER A 141 -16.20 4.45 5.75
N ILE A 142 -16.89 3.56 5.04
CA ILE A 142 -17.25 2.22 5.53
C ILE A 142 -16.39 1.19 4.79
N ILE A 143 -15.91 0.18 5.53
CA ILE A 143 -15.01 -0.84 5.00
C ILE A 143 -15.78 -2.16 4.90
N PHE A 144 -15.75 -2.76 3.71
CA PHE A 144 -16.31 -4.06 3.41
C PHE A 144 -15.21 -5.04 3.01
N ASP A 145 -15.44 -6.30 3.32
CA ASP A 145 -14.66 -7.42 2.81
C ASP A 145 -15.15 -7.77 1.39
N LYS A 146 -14.26 -7.79 0.39
CA LYS A 146 -14.66 -7.96 -1.03
C LYS A 146 -15.09 -9.38 -1.40
N VAL A 147 -14.75 -10.38 -0.58
CA VAL A 147 -15.10 -11.78 -0.86
C VAL A 147 -16.44 -12.12 -0.21
N THR A 148 -16.60 -11.74 1.05
CA THR A 148 -17.77 -12.08 1.86
C THR A 148 -18.86 -11.01 1.81
N ASN A 149 -18.57 -9.82 1.29
CA ASN A 149 -19.41 -8.61 1.31
C ASN A 149 -19.85 -8.21 2.72
N LYS A 150 -19.12 -8.64 3.76
CA LYS A 150 -19.43 -8.30 5.14
C LYS A 150 -18.86 -6.95 5.50
N ARG A 151 -19.66 -6.14 6.19
CA ARG A 151 -19.23 -4.86 6.78
C ARG A 151 -18.22 -5.12 7.89
N MET A 152 -17.01 -4.63 7.74
CA MET A 152 -15.93 -4.77 8.72
C MET A 152 -15.91 -3.64 9.74
N GLY A 153 -16.46 -2.47 9.40
CA GLY A 153 -16.52 -1.30 10.27
C GLY A 153 -16.52 0.01 9.49
N SER A 154 -16.30 1.12 10.19
CA SER A 154 -16.23 2.46 9.60
C SER A 154 -15.09 3.27 10.20
N LYS A 155 -14.54 4.20 9.42
CA LYS A 155 -13.65 5.24 9.95
C LYS A 155 -14.44 6.28 10.75
N PRO A 156 -13.79 7.05 11.63
CA PRO A 156 -14.42 8.17 12.32
C PRO A 156 -14.95 9.21 11.31
N TRP A 157 -15.98 9.94 11.73
CA TRP A 157 -16.42 11.15 11.03
C TRP A 157 -15.33 12.21 11.07
N ARG A 158 -15.08 12.86 9.93
CA ARG A 158 -14.16 13.96 9.79
C ARG A 158 -14.88 15.12 9.12
N PRO A 159 -14.87 16.32 9.72
CA PRO A 159 -15.37 17.50 9.04
C PRO A 159 -14.38 17.92 7.95
N VAL A 160 -14.89 18.62 6.93
CA VAL A 160 -14.04 19.24 5.89
C VAL A 160 -13.20 20.38 6.47
N HIS A 161 -13.71 21.06 7.50
CA HIS A 161 -13.02 22.08 8.28
C HIS A 161 -13.07 21.72 9.76
N SER A 162 -11.95 21.85 10.49
CA SER A 162 -11.92 21.51 11.93
C SER A 162 -12.82 22.42 12.77
N ASN A 163 -13.13 23.62 12.29
CA ASN A 163 -13.92 24.62 13.00
C ASN A 163 -15.06 25.14 12.13
N TYR A 164 -16.14 25.60 12.77
CA TYR A 164 -17.09 26.50 12.12
C TYR A 164 -16.44 27.85 11.81
N PRO A 165 -16.92 28.62 10.81
CA PRO A 165 -16.48 29.99 10.63
C PRO A 165 -16.92 30.86 11.81
N VAL A 166 -16.10 31.85 12.16
CA VAL A 166 -16.50 32.92 13.08
C VAL A 166 -17.45 33.87 12.35
N ILE A 167 -18.54 34.27 13.00
CA ILE A 167 -19.53 35.20 12.44
C ILE A 167 -19.41 36.54 13.17
N GLY A 168 -19.26 37.62 12.41
CA GLY A 168 -19.38 38.98 12.94
C GLY A 168 -20.86 39.34 13.18
N SER A 169 -21.15 40.00 14.30
CA SER A 169 -22.51 40.47 14.59
C SER A 169 -22.87 41.66 13.67
N PRO A 170 -24.00 41.63 12.95
CA PRO A 170 -24.40 42.71 12.05
C PRO A 170 -24.47 44.07 12.75
N SER A 171 -24.06 45.13 12.06
CA SER A 171 -24.23 46.49 12.57
C SER A 171 -25.70 46.91 12.52
N VAL A 172 -26.23 47.43 13.62
CA VAL A 172 -27.61 47.95 13.70
C VAL A 172 -27.59 49.34 14.33
N GLN A 173 -27.89 50.37 13.54
CA GLN A 173 -27.75 51.75 13.99
C GLN A 173 -28.54 52.05 15.27
N GLY A 174 -27.86 52.60 16.28
CA GLY A 174 -28.45 52.91 17.58
C GLY A 174 -28.56 51.71 18.54
N TYR A 175 -28.08 50.52 18.16
CA TYR A 175 -27.97 49.36 19.04
C TYR A 175 -26.53 48.82 19.08
N THR A 176 -26.19 48.19 20.19
CA THR A 176 -24.95 47.45 20.38
C THR A 176 -25.27 45.97 20.59
N PRO A 177 -24.71 45.04 19.81
CA PRO A 177 -24.85 43.62 20.10
C PRO A 177 -24.07 43.23 21.36
N SER A 178 -24.50 42.17 22.04
CA SER A 178 -23.86 41.69 23.28
C SER A 178 -22.43 41.17 23.05
N GLN A 179 -22.11 40.79 21.81
CA GLN A 179 -20.81 40.30 21.38
C GLN A 179 -20.55 40.74 19.93
N ALA A 180 -19.32 41.15 19.62
CA ALA A 180 -18.94 41.60 18.27
C ALA A 180 -18.78 40.45 17.28
N MET A 181 -18.44 39.27 17.77
CA MET A 181 -18.30 38.03 16.99
C MET A 181 -18.75 36.83 17.82
N VAL A 182 -19.16 35.76 17.15
CA VAL A 182 -19.72 34.55 17.76
C VAL A 182 -19.43 33.33 16.89
N GLY A 183 -19.48 32.13 17.47
CA GLY A 183 -19.18 30.89 16.76
C GLY A 183 -17.68 30.61 16.67
N GLY A 184 -17.25 29.90 15.63
CA GLY A 184 -15.83 29.58 15.43
C GLY A 184 -15.32 28.32 16.13
N HIS A 185 -16.21 27.61 16.84
CA HIS A 185 -15.83 26.46 17.65
C HIS A 185 -15.43 25.26 16.81
N GLU A 186 -14.61 24.37 17.40
CA GLU A 186 -14.26 23.09 16.81
C GLU A 186 -15.52 22.25 16.57
N VAL A 187 -15.59 21.59 15.43
CA VAL A 187 -16.74 20.78 15.03
C VAL A 187 -16.67 19.46 15.80
N ASP A 188 -17.61 19.24 16.72
CA ASP A 188 -17.82 17.93 17.34
C ASP A 188 -18.65 17.04 16.40
N PRO A 189 -18.08 15.98 15.79
CA PRO A 189 -18.85 15.15 14.88
C PRO A 189 -19.99 14.37 15.56
N ALA A 190 -19.99 14.23 16.88
CA ALA A 190 -21.09 13.61 17.63
C ALA A 190 -22.25 14.59 17.87
N LYS A 191 -21.95 15.89 17.97
CA LYS A 191 -22.91 16.98 18.14
C LYS A 191 -22.61 18.10 17.14
N PRO A 192 -22.87 17.84 15.85
CA PRO A 192 -22.42 18.74 14.82
C PRO A 192 -23.23 20.05 14.84
N ASP A 193 -24.46 20.07 15.34
CA ASP A 193 -25.29 21.28 15.34
C ASP A 193 -25.07 22.13 16.61
N VAL A 194 -24.86 23.43 16.40
CA VAL A 194 -24.62 24.43 17.45
C VAL A 194 -25.43 25.69 17.21
N GLU A 195 -25.94 26.27 18.30
CA GLU A 195 -26.77 27.49 18.27
C GLU A 195 -26.22 28.54 19.25
N TYR A 196 -26.33 29.81 18.86
CA TYR A 196 -25.92 30.96 19.65
C TYR A 196 -27.01 32.03 19.65
N THR A 197 -26.99 32.91 20.64
CA THR A 197 -27.88 34.09 20.70
C THR A 197 -27.06 35.36 20.93
N VAL A 198 -27.38 36.41 20.17
CA VAL A 198 -26.80 37.74 20.28
C VAL A 198 -27.92 38.75 20.61
N ASP A 199 -27.77 39.43 21.74
CA ASP A 199 -28.74 40.43 22.20
C ASP A 199 -28.31 41.83 21.79
N TYR A 200 -29.18 42.57 21.11
CA TYR A 200 -28.98 43.99 20.83
C TYR A 200 -29.56 44.85 21.94
N ARG A 201 -28.77 45.82 22.41
CA ARG A 201 -29.17 46.79 23.43
C ARG A 201 -29.12 48.21 22.88
N LEU A 202 -30.14 49.00 23.20
CA LEU A 202 -30.22 50.40 22.76
C LEU A 202 -29.04 51.21 23.32
N ILE A 203 -28.36 51.95 22.45
CA ILE A 203 -27.35 52.92 22.84
C ILE A 203 -28.05 54.10 23.51
N LYS A 204 -27.97 54.19 24.83
CA LYS A 204 -28.65 55.25 25.62
C LYS A 204 -27.94 56.60 25.53
N GLN A 205 -26.62 56.57 25.40
CA GLN A 205 -25.78 57.75 25.28
C GLN A 205 -24.86 57.52 24.08
N ALA A 206 -25.13 58.24 23.00
CA ALA A 206 -24.29 58.18 21.81
C ALA A 206 -22.94 58.85 22.09
N SER A 207 -21.87 58.23 21.62
CA SER A 207 -20.56 58.85 21.63
C SER A 207 -20.53 60.13 20.80
N THR A 208 -19.67 61.06 21.21
CA THR A 208 -19.28 62.24 20.44
C THR A 208 -17.81 62.19 20.00
N GLY A 209 -17.09 61.11 20.35
CA GLY A 209 -15.69 60.90 20.01
C GLY A 209 -15.53 59.92 18.83
N PRO A 210 -14.33 59.86 18.22
CA PRO A 210 -14.06 58.90 17.16
C PRO A 210 -14.30 57.45 17.60
N GLN A 211 -14.89 56.64 16.72
CA GLN A 211 -15.09 55.21 16.90
C GLN A 211 -14.08 54.42 16.06
N THR A 212 -13.86 53.16 16.44
CA THR A 212 -12.98 52.23 15.72
C THR A 212 -13.79 51.03 15.22
N ALA A 213 -13.56 50.65 13.97
CA ALA A 213 -14.01 49.38 13.42
C ALA A 213 -12.80 48.51 13.07
N VAL A 214 -12.89 47.21 13.37
CA VAL A 214 -11.83 46.23 13.15
C VAL A 214 -12.26 45.23 12.09
N ILE A 215 -11.47 45.07 11.04
CA ILE A 215 -11.70 44.08 9.98
C ILE A 215 -10.67 42.96 10.15
N ARG A 216 -11.16 41.72 10.30
CA ARG A 216 -10.33 40.52 10.49
C ARG A 216 -10.46 39.58 9.30
N PHE A 217 -9.33 39.17 8.74
CA PHE A 217 -9.24 38.14 7.70
C PHE A 217 -8.86 36.83 8.37
N LEU A 218 -9.78 35.87 8.44
CA LEU A 218 -9.61 34.62 9.18
C LEU A 218 -9.47 33.42 8.24
N ASP A 219 -8.59 32.51 8.62
CA ASP A 219 -8.28 31.26 7.93
C ASP A 219 -9.07 30.10 8.55
N ILE A 220 -10.11 29.61 7.86
CA ILE A 220 -10.94 28.52 8.39
C ILE A 220 -10.19 27.18 8.43
N ASP A 221 -9.21 26.98 7.55
CA ASP A 221 -8.39 25.75 7.52
C ASP A 221 -7.32 25.75 8.63
N ASN A 222 -6.94 26.92 9.11
CA ASN A 222 -6.03 27.10 10.25
C ASN A 222 -6.76 27.60 11.52
N HIS A 223 -7.83 26.90 11.91
CA HIS A 223 -8.55 27.13 13.17
C HIS A 223 -9.03 28.58 13.40
N ASN A 224 -9.50 29.25 12.34
CA ASN A 224 -9.92 30.66 12.35
C ASN A 224 -8.82 31.64 12.78
N GLN A 225 -7.54 31.33 12.55
CA GLN A 225 -6.44 32.27 12.83
C GLN A 225 -6.45 33.46 11.88
N ALA A 226 -5.98 34.61 12.35
CA ALA A 226 -5.85 35.80 11.51
C ALA A 226 -4.73 35.62 10.47
N ILE A 227 -5.06 35.81 9.19
CA ILE A 227 -4.13 35.65 8.05
C ILE A 227 -3.16 36.83 7.96
N ILE A 228 -3.64 38.02 8.35
CA ILE A 228 -2.90 39.27 8.43
C ILE A 228 -3.25 40.00 9.72
N THR A 229 -2.45 41.01 10.08
CA THR A 229 -2.81 41.93 11.16
C THR A 229 -4.20 42.53 10.90
N PRO A 230 -5.10 42.53 11.91
CA PRO A 230 -6.41 43.16 11.78
C PRO A 230 -6.29 44.62 11.29
N VAL A 231 -7.20 45.01 10.41
CA VAL A 231 -7.24 46.37 9.89
C VAL A 231 -8.13 47.19 10.80
N GLU A 232 -7.57 48.25 11.39
CA GLU A 232 -8.32 49.20 12.20
C GLU A 232 -8.58 50.47 11.41
N VAL A 233 -9.84 50.89 11.37
CA VAL A 233 -10.27 52.16 10.76
C VAL A 233 -11.00 52.98 11.79
N THR A 234 -10.78 54.30 11.77
CA THR A 234 -11.40 55.22 12.72
C THR A 234 -12.21 56.29 12.01
N GLY A 235 -13.27 56.76 12.66
CA GLY A 235 -14.14 57.79 12.10
C GLY A 235 -15.13 58.33 13.11
N GLN A 236 -15.92 59.32 12.70
CA GLN A 236 -16.96 59.87 13.55
C GLN A 236 -18.12 58.87 13.73
N PRO A 237 -18.85 58.89 14.86
CA PRO A 237 -20.01 58.04 15.08
C PRO A 237 -21.04 58.15 13.95
N ASN A 238 -21.60 57.02 13.50
CA ASN A 238 -22.55 56.94 12.37
C ASN A 238 -22.01 57.39 11.00
N ALA A 239 -20.72 57.73 10.87
CA ALA A 239 -20.14 58.03 9.56
C ALA A 239 -19.93 56.73 8.75
N VAL A 240 -19.88 56.87 7.43
CA VAL A 240 -19.54 55.74 6.53
C VAL A 240 -18.10 55.29 6.79
N ILE A 241 -17.90 53.98 6.85
CA ILE A 241 -16.58 53.35 6.90
C ILE A 241 -16.05 53.30 5.46
N ASN A 242 -15.13 54.21 5.13
CA ASN A 242 -14.48 54.26 3.83
C ASN A 242 -13.31 53.26 3.76
N TYR A 243 -13.64 51.97 3.74
CA TYR A 243 -12.69 50.87 3.57
C TYR A 243 -13.17 49.93 2.45
N ASP A 244 -12.25 49.40 1.66
CA ASP A 244 -12.52 48.42 0.61
C ASP A 244 -11.56 47.23 0.76
N PRO A 245 -12.06 46.01 1.07
CA PRO A 245 -11.22 44.84 1.24
C PRO A 245 -10.74 44.21 -0.08
N THR A 246 -11.19 44.69 -1.24
CA THR A 246 -10.99 44.03 -2.55
C THR A 246 -9.52 43.73 -2.87
N GLU A 247 -8.64 44.71 -2.73
CA GLU A 247 -7.21 44.51 -3.03
C GLU A 247 -6.53 43.59 -2.02
N THR A 248 -6.92 43.64 -0.74
CA THR A 248 -6.43 42.70 0.28
C THR A 248 -6.87 41.27 -0.03
N ILE A 249 -8.15 41.05 -0.36
CA ILE A 249 -8.68 39.74 -0.76
C ILE A 249 -7.93 39.22 -1.99
N LYS A 250 -7.70 40.06 -3.00
CA LYS A 250 -6.95 39.69 -4.20
C LYS A 250 -5.50 39.29 -3.90
N GLN A 251 -4.83 39.98 -2.98
CA GLN A 251 -3.49 39.59 -2.53
C GLN A 251 -3.49 38.23 -1.83
N LEU A 252 -4.49 37.95 -1.00
CA LEU A 252 -4.63 36.65 -0.34
C LEU A 252 -4.94 35.52 -1.34
N ILE A 253 -5.78 35.77 -2.34
CA ILE A 253 -6.03 34.82 -3.43
C ILE A 253 -4.75 34.49 -4.20
N ASN A 254 -3.92 35.50 -4.48
CA ASN A 254 -2.61 35.30 -5.11
C ASN A 254 -1.62 34.52 -4.22
N ARG A 255 -1.81 34.54 -2.90
CA ARG A 255 -1.06 33.74 -1.93
C ARG A 255 -1.61 32.31 -1.75
N GLY A 256 -2.63 31.93 -2.52
CA GLY A 256 -3.18 30.57 -2.49
C GLY A 256 -4.48 30.42 -1.69
N TYR A 257 -5.06 31.50 -1.17
CA TYR A 257 -6.37 31.45 -0.52
C TYR A 257 -7.55 31.49 -1.51
N GLU A 258 -8.74 31.19 -1.01
CA GLU A 258 -10.04 31.37 -1.65
C GLU A 258 -10.99 32.06 -0.66
N LEU A 259 -11.78 33.02 -1.13
CA LEU A 259 -12.76 33.72 -0.30
C LEU A 259 -13.95 32.79 0.00
N VAL A 260 -14.27 32.62 1.28
CA VAL A 260 -15.45 31.87 1.73
C VAL A 260 -16.61 32.84 2.00
N ASP A 261 -16.36 33.89 2.77
CA ASP A 261 -17.36 34.89 3.13
C ASP A 261 -16.73 36.27 3.31
N ASN A 262 -17.44 37.30 2.84
CA ASN A 262 -17.09 38.70 3.08
C ASN A 262 -18.14 39.34 3.98
N GLY A 263 -17.98 39.19 5.30
CA GLY A 263 -18.87 39.77 6.30
C GLY A 263 -18.74 41.29 6.46
N PHE A 264 -17.83 41.97 5.76
CA PHE A 264 -17.75 43.44 5.77
C PHE A 264 -18.76 44.06 4.80
N ASN A 265 -18.71 43.72 3.52
CA ASN A 265 -19.59 44.32 2.49
C ASN A 265 -19.93 43.32 1.37
N PRO A 266 -20.67 42.24 1.65
CA PRO A 266 -20.89 41.16 0.68
C PRO A 266 -21.57 41.65 -0.61
N ASP A 267 -22.50 42.61 -0.49
CA ASP A 267 -23.24 43.20 -1.60
C ASP A 267 -22.71 44.59 -2.02
N GLY A 268 -21.53 44.99 -1.52
CA GLY A 268 -20.99 46.34 -1.71
C GLY A 268 -21.76 47.43 -0.95
N ALA A 269 -22.66 47.06 -0.04
CA ALA A 269 -23.38 48.01 0.80
C ALA A 269 -22.42 48.78 1.73
N PRO A 270 -22.65 50.10 1.93
CA PRO A 270 -21.82 50.89 2.84
C PRO A 270 -22.02 50.43 4.28
N GLN A 271 -20.91 50.36 5.02
CA GLN A 271 -20.92 50.14 6.46
C GLN A 271 -20.75 51.46 7.21
N PHE A 272 -21.21 51.49 8.46
CA PHE A 272 -21.18 52.69 9.29
C PHE A 272 -20.55 52.37 10.64
N PHE A 273 -19.76 53.32 11.14
CA PHE A 273 -19.28 53.30 12.51
C PHE A 273 -20.48 53.30 13.47
N ASP A 274 -20.36 52.58 14.58
CA ASP A 274 -21.36 52.65 15.64
C ASP A 274 -21.30 54.00 16.38
N ALA A 275 -21.90 54.07 17.57
CA ALA A 275 -21.83 55.24 18.43
C ALA A 275 -21.63 54.86 19.89
N ASN A 276 -20.85 53.79 20.16
CA ASN A 276 -20.68 53.23 21.49
C ASN A 276 -19.20 53.03 21.85
N ASP A 277 -18.68 53.93 22.69
CA ASP A 277 -17.27 53.93 23.14
C ASP A 277 -16.85 52.65 23.90
N GLN A 278 -17.80 51.83 24.34
CA GLN A 278 -17.54 50.60 25.09
C GLN A 278 -17.55 49.34 24.23
N PHE A 279 -17.69 49.47 22.91
CA PHE A 279 -17.83 48.34 22.01
C PHE A 279 -16.90 48.47 20.81
N GLU A 280 -16.18 47.39 20.51
CA GLU A 280 -15.31 47.30 19.34
C GLU A 280 -16.08 46.63 18.20
N GLN A 281 -16.55 47.44 17.25
CA GLN A 281 -17.22 46.92 16.05
C GLN A 281 -16.24 46.06 15.25
N THR A 282 -16.60 44.80 14.99
CA THR A 282 -15.74 43.85 14.28
C THR A 282 -16.45 43.27 13.08
N TYR A 283 -15.76 43.23 11.93
CA TYR A 283 -16.19 42.55 10.71
C TYR A 283 -15.24 41.39 10.41
N ILE A 284 -15.80 40.25 9.98
CA ILE A 284 -15.05 39.04 9.66
C ILE A 284 -15.10 38.81 8.16
N ILE A 285 -13.94 38.54 7.57
CA ILE A 285 -13.80 38.04 6.20
C ILE A 285 -13.13 36.67 6.33
N THR A 286 -13.81 35.61 5.91
CA THR A 286 -13.33 34.24 6.04
C THR A 286 -12.75 33.77 4.71
N LEU A 287 -11.57 33.17 4.77
CA LEU A 287 -10.90 32.53 3.65
C LEU A 287 -10.52 31.09 3.99
N GLN A 288 -10.32 30.29 2.96
CA GLN A 288 -9.84 28.92 3.02
C GLN A 288 -8.65 28.74 2.06
N HIS A 289 -7.92 27.65 2.19
CA HIS A 289 -6.83 27.29 1.31
C HIS A 289 -7.37 26.77 -0.03
N ARG A 290 -6.74 27.20 -1.13
CA ARG A 290 -7.00 26.64 -2.45
C ARG A 290 -6.07 25.45 -2.66
N HIS A 291 -6.63 24.35 -3.14
CA HIS A 291 -5.86 23.17 -3.54
C HIS A 291 -5.62 23.14 -5.05
N ALA A 292 -4.49 22.58 -5.46
CA ALA A 292 -4.16 22.42 -6.88
C ALA A 292 -3.66 21.01 -7.20
N ASN A 293 -4.07 20.49 -8.36
CA ASN A 293 -3.49 19.28 -8.92
C ASN A 293 -2.22 19.64 -9.72
N VAL A 294 -1.13 18.95 -9.43
CA VAL A 294 0.19 19.16 -10.04
C VAL A 294 0.67 17.84 -10.65
N SER A 295 1.22 17.92 -11.86
CA SER A 295 1.73 16.78 -12.61
C SER A 295 2.81 17.24 -13.59
N PRO A 296 3.56 16.34 -14.26
CA PRO A 296 4.51 16.74 -15.29
C PRO A 296 3.89 17.57 -16.42
N GLN A 297 2.60 17.35 -16.73
CA GLN A 297 1.84 18.07 -17.75
C GLN A 297 1.29 19.41 -17.25
N HIS A 298 1.08 19.53 -15.94
CA HIS A 298 0.58 20.73 -15.28
C HIS A 298 1.49 21.06 -14.07
N PRO A 299 2.73 21.54 -14.32
CA PRO A 299 3.67 21.83 -13.24
C PRO A 299 3.27 23.10 -12.50
N GLN A 300 3.64 23.18 -11.23
CA GLN A 300 3.47 24.37 -10.38
C GLN A 300 4.82 24.80 -9.83
N ALA A 301 5.19 26.07 -10.02
CA ALA A 301 6.53 26.57 -9.71
C ALA A 301 6.90 26.48 -8.22
N SER A 302 5.91 26.58 -7.33
CA SER A 302 6.09 26.45 -5.87
C SER A 302 6.26 25.01 -5.39
N VAL A 303 6.14 24.01 -6.27
CA VAL A 303 6.15 22.59 -5.91
C VAL A 303 7.37 21.89 -6.51
N ASN A 304 8.14 21.18 -5.68
CA ASN A 304 9.31 20.43 -6.13
C ASN A 304 8.91 19.32 -7.11
N ALA A 305 9.53 19.30 -8.29
CA ALA A 305 9.31 18.32 -9.35
C ALA A 305 9.51 16.87 -8.89
N ASP A 306 10.44 16.60 -7.96
CA ASP A 306 10.70 15.25 -7.43
C ASP A 306 9.46 14.63 -6.75
N GLN A 307 8.49 15.46 -6.35
CA GLN A 307 7.24 14.98 -5.77
C GLN A 307 6.31 14.35 -6.82
N TYR A 308 6.42 14.70 -8.10
CA TYR A 308 5.50 14.26 -9.16
C TYR A 308 6.16 13.76 -10.44
N GLN A 309 7.49 13.86 -10.55
CA GLN A 309 8.30 13.35 -11.65
C GLN A 309 9.60 12.74 -11.14
N ARG A 310 10.03 11.62 -11.75
CA ARG A 310 11.36 11.03 -11.54
C ARG A 310 11.80 10.21 -12.75
N THR A 311 13.08 9.84 -12.81
CA THR A 311 13.62 8.99 -13.89
C THR A 311 14.38 7.81 -13.29
N THR A 312 14.15 6.61 -13.79
CA THR A 312 14.94 5.41 -13.48
C THR A 312 15.77 4.99 -14.68
N LYS A 313 16.84 4.22 -14.43
CA LYS A 313 17.78 3.78 -15.46
C LYS A 313 18.08 2.29 -15.35
N LEU A 314 18.17 1.62 -16.50
CA LEU A 314 18.84 0.33 -16.66
C LEU A 314 20.22 0.57 -17.27
N THR A 315 21.27 0.14 -16.58
CA THR A 315 22.65 0.22 -17.07
C THR A 315 23.18 -1.16 -17.38
N VAL A 316 23.49 -1.42 -18.65
CA VAL A 316 24.24 -2.61 -19.07
C VAL A 316 25.73 -2.27 -19.02
N GLN A 317 26.39 -2.78 -17.99
CA GLN A 317 27.80 -2.55 -17.71
C GLN A 317 28.64 -3.68 -18.31
N PHE A 318 29.68 -3.32 -19.06
CA PHE A 318 30.61 -4.27 -19.66
C PHE A 318 31.93 -4.35 -18.87
N SER A 319 32.56 -5.53 -18.85
CA SER A 319 33.88 -5.76 -18.24
C SER A 319 34.66 -6.87 -18.96
N GLY A 320 35.98 -6.95 -18.76
CA GLY A 320 36.78 -8.12 -19.16
C GLY A 320 37.55 -8.03 -20.49
N ALA A 321 37.43 -6.95 -21.27
CA ALA A 321 38.18 -6.77 -22.52
C ALA A 321 39.33 -5.74 -22.44
N GLY A 322 39.78 -5.39 -21.23
CA GLY A 322 40.81 -4.39 -20.99
C GLY A 322 40.44 -3.03 -21.61
N ASP A 323 41.38 -2.38 -22.30
CA ASP A 323 41.17 -1.10 -22.98
C ASP A 323 40.14 -1.16 -24.12
N LYS A 324 39.76 -2.36 -24.57
CA LYS A 324 38.73 -2.58 -25.58
C LYS A 324 37.33 -2.80 -24.98
N THR A 325 37.17 -2.70 -23.66
CA THR A 325 35.87 -2.86 -22.99
C THR A 325 34.90 -1.79 -23.49
N PRO A 326 33.71 -2.17 -24.01
CA PRO A 326 32.73 -1.21 -24.47
C PRO A 326 32.23 -0.29 -23.35
N GLN A 327 31.79 0.91 -23.73
CA GLN A 327 31.12 1.81 -22.79
C GLN A 327 29.76 1.24 -22.34
N PRO A 328 29.30 1.54 -21.12
CA PRO A 328 28.01 1.09 -20.64
C PRO A 328 26.86 1.60 -21.52
N ILE A 329 25.85 0.76 -21.73
CA ILE A 329 24.62 1.16 -22.41
C ILE A 329 23.57 1.49 -21.36
N VAL A 330 23.01 2.71 -21.42
CA VAL A 330 22.02 3.20 -20.46
C VAL A 330 20.68 3.39 -21.16
N GLN A 331 19.63 2.81 -20.59
CA GLN A 331 18.24 3.10 -20.94
C GLN A 331 17.59 3.84 -19.78
N ALA A 332 16.77 4.85 -20.07
CA ALA A 332 16.09 5.65 -19.06
C ALA A 332 14.58 5.60 -19.29
N VAL A 333 13.83 5.59 -18.19
CA VAL A 333 12.36 5.57 -18.19
C VAL A 333 11.88 6.66 -17.25
N ASN A 334 10.93 7.47 -17.70
CA ASN A 334 10.39 8.56 -16.91
C ASN A 334 9.12 8.11 -16.20
N TRP A 335 8.97 8.59 -14.99
CA TRP A 335 7.83 8.34 -14.14
C TRP A 335 7.13 9.65 -13.84
N GLY A 336 5.81 9.64 -13.96
CA GLY A 336 4.95 10.74 -13.59
C GLY A 336 3.85 10.29 -12.64
N ARG A 337 3.33 11.22 -11.85
CA ARG A 337 2.08 11.06 -11.12
C ARG A 337 1.38 12.41 -10.99
N THR A 338 0.10 12.38 -10.64
CA THR A 338 -0.63 13.58 -10.23
C THR A 338 -0.65 13.66 -8.71
N ILE A 339 -0.31 14.82 -8.17
CA ILE A 339 -0.42 15.12 -6.74
C ILE A 339 -1.40 16.27 -6.53
N THR A 340 -2.06 16.30 -5.38
CA THR A 340 -2.84 17.47 -4.93
C THR A 340 -2.08 18.14 -3.81
N VAL A 341 -1.84 19.44 -3.92
CA VAL A 341 -1.13 20.23 -2.91
C VAL A 341 -2.00 21.36 -2.39
N ASP A 342 -1.75 21.74 -1.14
CA ASP A 342 -2.22 22.98 -0.54
C ASP A 342 -1.36 24.15 -1.03
N LEU A 343 -1.96 25.20 -1.60
CA LEU A 343 -1.20 26.32 -2.16
C LEU A 343 -0.73 27.34 -1.13
N VAL A 344 -1.25 27.31 0.09
CA VAL A 344 -0.84 28.20 1.18
C VAL A 344 0.31 27.56 1.96
N THR A 345 0.18 26.29 2.33
CA THR A 345 1.18 25.58 3.15
C THR A 345 2.25 24.87 2.31
N GLY A 346 1.94 24.55 1.05
CA GLY A 346 2.78 23.72 0.19
C GLY A 346 2.73 22.22 0.51
N GLU A 347 1.83 21.80 1.41
CA GLU A 347 1.73 20.42 1.85
C GLU A 347 1.10 19.51 0.79
N LEU A 348 1.60 18.28 0.73
CA LEU A 348 1.05 17.22 -0.12
C LEU A 348 -0.21 16.63 0.53
N ILE A 349 -1.35 16.78 -0.12
CA ILE A 349 -2.64 16.26 0.36
C ILE A 349 -2.86 14.83 -0.13
N THR A 350 -2.73 14.60 -1.45
CA THR A 350 -2.87 13.27 -2.05
C THR A 350 -1.90 13.07 -3.20
N ALA A 351 -1.61 11.81 -3.52
CA ALA A 351 -0.79 11.44 -4.67
C ALA A 351 -1.36 10.20 -5.36
N SER A 352 -1.45 10.23 -6.70
CA SER A 352 -1.73 9.03 -7.49
C SER A 352 -0.51 8.08 -7.46
N PRO A 353 -0.70 6.79 -7.82
CA PRO A 353 0.42 5.90 -8.08
C PRO A 353 1.34 6.47 -9.16
N TRP A 354 2.63 6.15 -9.06
CA TRP A 354 3.60 6.42 -10.11
C TRP A 354 3.28 5.62 -11.36
N GLN A 355 3.36 6.27 -12.52
CA GLN A 355 3.19 5.66 -13.83
C GLN A 355 4.45 5.89 -14.66
N ALA A 356 5.02 4.80 -15.17
CA ALA A 356 6.13 4.84 -16.11
C ALA A 356 5.63 5.11 -17.53
N ASP A 357 6.40 5.87 -18.31
CA ASP A 357 6.14 6.07 -19.75
C ASP A 357 6.42 4.80 -20.58
N GLU A 358 7.28 3.90 -20.08
CA GLU A 358 7.52 2.57 -20.65
C GLU A 358 7.33 1.45 -19.60
N GLN A 359 6.84 0.28 -20.03
CA GLN A 359 6.60 -0.88 -19.13
C GLN A 359 7.78 -1.88 -19.10
N SER A 360 8.69 -1.78 -20.08
CA SER A 360 9.84 -2.68 -20.22
C SER A 360 11.00 -1.98 -20.92
N TYR A 361 12.22 -2.19 -20.43
CA TYR A 361 13.44 -1.83 -21.13
C TYR A 361 13.63 -2.70 -22.37
N LYS A 362 14.20 -2.12 -23.42
CA LYS A 362 14.46 -2.79 -24.70
C LYS A 362 15.62 -3.79 -24.55
N PRO A 363 15.62 -4.90 -25.32
CA PRO A 363 16.76 -5.80 -25.31
C PRO A 363 18.02 -5.09 -25.82
N VAL A 364 19.17 -5.39 -25.20
CA VAL A 364 20.46 -4.78 -25.55
C VAL A 364 21.36 -5.83 -26.21
N ALA A 365 21.73 -5.59 -27.46
CA ALA A 365 22.73 -6.41 -28.14
C ALA A 365 24.10 -6.20 -27.49
N VAL A 366 24.79 -7.29 -27.17
CA VAL A 366 26.14 -7.23 -26.60
C VAL A 366 27.13 -6.91 -27.74
N PRO A 367 27.93 -5.81 -27.65
CA PRO A 367 28.88 -5.44 -28.69
C PRO A 367 29.87 -6.56 -29.03
N VAL A 368 30.29 -6.65 -30.28
CA VAL A 368 31.36 -7.58 -30.67
C VAL A 368 32.70 -6.90 -30.43
N VAL A 369 33.60 -7.55 -29.68
CA VAL A 369 34.94 -7.05 -29.37
C VAL A 369 35.96 -8.01 -29.96
N ASN A 370 36.81 -7.54 -30.87
CA ASN A 370 37.75 -8.42 -31.56
C ASN A 370 38.79 -9.05 -30.60
N GLY A 371 38.87 -10.38 -30.60
CA GLY A 371 39.70 -11.19 -29.71
C GLY A 371 39.05 -11.49 -28.35
N PHE A 372 37.76 -11.20 -28.19
CA PHE A 372 36.98 -11.50 -26.99
C PHE A 372 35.55 -11.94 -27.34
N HIS A 373 34.98 -12.81 -26.51
CA HIS A 373 33.58 -13.20 -26.59
C HIS A 373 32.86 -13.03 -25.24
N SER A 374 31.54 -12.90 -25.27
CA SER A 374 30.68 -12.99 -24.09
C SER A 374 29.77 -14.22 -24.22
N THR A 375 29.40 -14.83 -23.09
CA THR A 375 28.45 -15.96 -23.06
C THR A 375 27.01 -15.52 -23.33
N VAL A 376 26.73 -14.22 -23.25
CA VAL A 376 25.42 -13.61 -23.50
C VAL A 376 25.49 -12.78 -24.77
N LYS A 377 24.70 -13.14 -25.79
CA LYS A 377 24.62 -12.38 -27.05
C LYS A 377 23.73 -11.14 -26.94
N THR A 378 22.70 -11.22 -26.09
CA THR A 378 21.71 -10.16 -25.93
C THR A 378 21.21 -10.18 -24.49
N VAL A 379 21.24 -9.03 -23.84
CA VAL A 379 20.52 -8.84 -22.58
C VAL A 379 19.04 -8.74 -22.95
N ALA A 380 18.24 -9.70 -22.48
CA ALA A 380 16.81 -9.73 -22.75
C ALA A 380 16.09 -8.48 -22.22
N ALA A 381 14.92 -8.18 -22.78
CA ALA A 381 14.06 -7.12 -22.26
C ALA A 381 13.78 -7.36 -20.77
N GLN A 382 13.90 -6.31 -19.96
CA GLN A 382 13.59 -6.36 -18.53
C GLN A 382 12.36 -5.53 -18.24
N LYS A 383 11.51 -6.00 -17.32
CA LYS A 383 10.40 -5.20 -16.83
C LYS A 383 10.94 -3.96 -16.14
N VAL A 384 10.32 -2.82 -16.41
CA VAL A 384 10.65 -1.57 -15.72
C VAL A 384 10.33 -1.71 -14.24
N THR A 385 11.30 -1.35 -13.39
CA THR A 385 11.14 -1.26 -11.95
C THR A 385 11.23 0.20 -11.50
N GLY A 386 10.68 0.51 -10.33
CA GLY A 386 10.78 1.85 -9.74
C GLY A 386 12.19 2.25 -9.27
N ASN A 387 13.22 1.46 -9.61
CA ASN A 387 14.60 1.60 -9.15
C ASN A 387 15.57 1.69 -10.35
N ASN A 388 16.81 2.12 -10.05
CA ASN A 388 17.90 1.98 -11.01
C ASN A 388 18.43 0.54 -10.97
N ASP A 389 18.55 -0.07 -12.14
CA ASP A 389 18.97 -1.44 -12.32
C ASP A 389 20.31 -1.51 -13.06
N VAL A 390 21.14 -2.50 -12.73
CA VAL A 390 22.44 -2.74 -13.38
C VAL A 390 22.54 -4.20 -13.81
N VAL A 391 22.89 -4.43 -15.07
CA VAL A 391 23.17 -5.74 -15.63
C VAL A 391 24.65 -5.78 -16.02
N ASN A 392 25.39 -6.74 -15.45
CA ASN A 392 26.79 -6.92 -15.76
C ASN A 392 26.99 -7.97 -16.86
N VAL A 393 27.75 -7.63 -17.89
CA VAL A 393 28.13 -8.51 -18.99
C VAL A 393 29.66 -8.57 -19.07
N SER A 394 30.23 -9.75 -18.88
CA SER A 394 31.68 -9.97 -18.96
C SER A 394 32.09 -10.54 -20.32
N TYR A 395 33.27 -10.12 -20.77
CA TYR A 395 33.99 -10.68 -21.90
C TYR A 395 35.13 -11.58 -21.42
N GLN A 396 35.40 -12.62 -22.20
CA GLN A 396 36.54 -13.51 -22.06
C GLN A 396 37.38 -13.46 -23.33
N PRO A 397 38.72 -13.50 -23.25
CA PRO A 397 39.56 -13.51 -24.43
C PRO A 397 39.33 -14.77 -25.26
N ASP A 398 39.33 -14.61 -26.58
CA ASP A 398 39.27 -15.73 -27.52
C ASP A 398 40.58 -16.51 -27.42
N VAL A 399 40.48 -17.85 -27.39
CA VAL A 399 41.67 -18.71 -27.35
C VAL A 399 42.36 -18.64 -28.71
N VAL A 400 43.59 -18.12 -28.76
CA VAL A 400 44.45 -18.18 -29.95
C VAL A 400 45.07 -19.58 -30.01
N GLU A 401 44.43 -20.52 -30.69
CA GLU A 401 45.01 -21.84 -30.94
C GLU A 401 46.11 -21.75 -32.00
N ASN A 402 47.35 -21.95 -31.59
CA ASN A 402 48.44 -22.34 -32.49
C ASN A 402 48.36 -23.86 -32.66
N ALA A 403 48.19 -24.34 -33.89
CA ALA A 403 47.90 -25.73 -34.22
C ALA A 403 48.95 -26.71 -33.67
N SER A 404 48.54 -27.65 -32.79
CA SER A 404 48.92 -29.07 -32.79
C SER A 404 48.28 -29.83 -31.62
N GLN A 405 47.61 -30.94 -31.95
CA GLN A 405 47.01 -32.01 -31.12
C GLN A 405 45.61 -31.78 -30.55
N GLU A 406 44.69 -32.63 -31.04
CA GLU A 406 43.37 -32.89 -30.47
C GLU A 406 43.52 -33.57 -29.10
N PRO A 407 42.96 -32.95 -28.05
CA PRO A 407 42.00 -33.69 -27.23
C PRO A 407 40.75 -32.85 -26.89
N ALA A 408 39.61 -33.54 -26.84
CA ALA A 408 38.29 -33.21 -26.29
C ALA A 408 37.95 -31.76 -25.86
N ALA A 409 36.80 -31.29 -26.37
CA ALA A 409 36.13 -30.03 -26.05
C ALA A 409 36.21 -29.61 -24.55
N PRO A 410 36.54 -28.33 -24.24
CA PRO A 410 36.46 -27.83 -22.88
C PRO A 410 34.99 -27.57 -22.54
N THR A 411 34.43 -28.47 -21.73
CA THR A 411 33.21 -28.20 -20.98
C THR A 411 33.58 -27.23 -19.85
N VAL A 412 33.14 -25.97 -19.93
CA VAL A 412 33.14 -25.10 -18.75
C VAL A 412 32.10 -25.69 -17.80
N LEU A 413 32.55 -26.46 -16.80
CA LEU A 413 31.73 -26.89 -15.67
C LEU A 413 31.34 -25.64 -14.86
N GLN A 414 30.20 -25.01 -15.19
CA GLN A 414 29.49 -24.19 -14.22
C GLN A 414 29.11 -25.12 -13.07
N LYS A 415 29.74 -24.94 -11.90
CA LYS A 415 29.40 -25.75 -10.73
C LYS A 415 27.97 -25.44 -10.31
N PRO A 416 27.11 -26.45 -10.10
CA PRO A 416 25.74 -26.22 -9.66
C PRO A 416 25.69 -25.50 -8.31
N MET A 417 24.68 -24.65 -8.18
CA MET A 417 24.55 -23.72 -7.06
C MET A 417 23.22 -23.92 -6.35
N ALA A 418 23.13 -23.52 -5.08
CA ALA A 418 21.93 -23.56 -4.27
C ALA A 418 21.79 -22.29 -3.42
N ILE A 419 20.56 -21.91 -3.08
CA ILE A 419 20.27 -20.81 -2.16
C ILE A 419 19.05 -21.13 -1.31
N VAL A 420 19.09 -20.80 -0.02
CA VAL A 420 17.98 -20.94 0.94
C VAL A 420 17.56 -19.56 1.40
N ASN A 421 16.28 -19.22 1.22
CA ASN A 421 15.72 -17.92 1.59
C ASN A 421 14.76 -18.05 2.76
N TYR A 422 14.81 -17.11 3.70
CA TYR A 422 13.93 -17.03 4.86
C TYR A 422 12.96 -15.87 4.68
N VAL A 423 11.66 -16.12 4.76
CA VAL A 423 10.63 -15.10 4.45
C VAL A 423 9.60 -14.98 5.58
N ASP A 424 9.22 -13.76 5.92
CA ASP A 424 8.12 -13.47 6.86
C ASP A 424 6.80 -13.37 6.10
N LEU A 425 5.90 -14.32 6.33
CA LEU A 425 4.59 -14.34 5.71
C LEU A 425 3.59 -13.33 6.33
N GLY A 426 3.91 -12.76 7.50
CA GLY A 426 3.06 -11.76 8.16
C GLY A 426 3.32 -10.31 7.71
N ASP A 427 4.43 -10.05 7.03
CA ASP A 427 4.90 -8.71 6.62
C ASP A 427 5.26 -8.73 5.12
N GLU A 428 4.25 -8.82 4.24
CA GLU A 428 4.40 -8.76 2.77
C GLU A 428 5.44 -9.72 2.16
N SER A 429 5.66 -10.90 2.75
CA SER A 429 6.71 -11.86 2.32
C SER A 429 8.13 -11.28 2.38
N LYS A 430 8.38 -10.34 3.29
CA LYS A 430 9.69 -9.73 3.51
C LYS A 430 10.76 -10.80 3.70
N GLN A 431 11.85 -10.68 2.94
CA GLN A 431 13.02 -11.54 3.12
C GLN A 431 13.74 -11.18 4.43
N LEU A 432 13.83 -12.16 5.32
CA LEU A 432 14.48 -12.05 6.63
C LEU A 432 15.97 -12.33 6.54
N ALA A 433 16.34 -13.37 5.78
CA ALA A 433 17.71 -13.84 5.63
C ALA A 433 17.90 -14.64 4.34
N SER A 434 19.15 -14.95 4.02
CA SER A 434 19.54 -15.86 2.94
C SER A 434 20.82 -16.60 3.28
N SER A 435 20.95 -17.84 2.83
CA SER A 435 22.22 -18.58 2.88
C SER A 435 23.32 -17.96 2.01
N GLY A 436 22.97 -17.05 1.11
CA GLY A 436 23.82 -16.72 -0.04
C GLY A 436 23.96 -17.91 -1.00
N LEU A 437 24.80 -17.75 -2.02
CA LEU A 437 25.05 -18.79 -3.02
C LEU A 437 25.97 -19.89 -2.46
N ILE A 438 25.45 -21.12 -2.43
CA ILE A 438 26.16 -22.33 -2.02
C ILE A 438 26.54 -23.10 -3.29
N SER A 439 27.82 -23.43 -3.49
CA SER A 439 28.27 -24.19 -4.67
C SER A 439 28.77 -25.59 -4.29
N GLY A 440 28.55 -26.56 -5.18
CA GLY A 440 28.97 -27.95 -4.99
C GLY A 440 29.15 -28.72 -6.29
N GLU A 441 29.58 -29.97 -6.19
CA GLU A 441 29.66 -30.89 -7.34
C GLU A 441 28.35 -31.66 -7.48
N VAL A 442 27.95 -31.98 -8.72
CA VAL A 442 26.73 -32.74 -9.01
C VAL A 442 26.69 -34.04 -8.21
N GLY A 443 25.58 -34.32 -7.53
CA GLY A 443 25.37 -35.48 -6.67
C GLY A 443 25.84 -35.31 -5.21
N GLN A 444 26.56 -34.23 -4.86
CA GLN A 444 26.91 -33.95 -3.46
C GLN A 444 25.70 -33.44 -2.68
N LYS A 445 25.59 -33.84 -1.40
CA LYS A 445 24.52 -33.36 -0.51
C LYS A 445 24.68 -31.86 -0.21
N ILE A 446 23.63 -31.08 -0.42
CA ILE A 446 23.60 -29.65 -0.11
C ILE A 446 23.65 -29.46 1.43
N ALA A 447 22.99 -30.35 2.17
CA ALA A 447 23.01 -30.39 3.64
C ALA A 447 24.42 -30.61 4.24
N ALA A 448 25.41 -31.08 3.46
CA ALA A 448 26.80 -31.18 3.89
C ALA A 448 27.54 -29.83 3.85
N ARG A 449 26.94 -28.80 3.23
CA ARG A 449 27.54 -27.47 3.02
C ARG A 449 26.75 -26.35 3.69
N TYR A 450 25.47 -26.57 3.98
CA TYR A 450 24.61 -25.60 4.63
C TYR A 450 23.52 -26.28 5.46
N SER A 451 23.18 -25.70 6.61
CA SER A 451 22.12 -26.15 7.51
C SER A 451 21.24 -24.97 7.86
N THR A 452 19.92 -25.15 7.91
CA THR A 452 19.00 -24.08 8.33
C THR A 452 18.90 -23.93 9.85
N ALA A 453 19.47 -24.86 10.62
CA ALA A 453 19.26 -24.97 12.06
C ALA A 453 19.63 -23.68 12.82
N ASP A 454 20.82 -23.13 12.56
CA ASP A 454 21.34 -21.97 13.29
C ASP A 454 20.53 -20.70 12.96
N GLU A 455 20.21 -20.48 11.69
CA GLU A 455 19.42 -19.34 11.24
C GLU A 455 17.97 -19.43 11.76
N ILE A 456 17.37 -20.63 11.73
CA ILE A 456 16.04 -20.86 12.32
C ILE A 456 16.06 -20.64 13.83
N GLU A 457 17.11 -21.07 14.54
CA GLU A 457 17.21 -20.86 15.98
C GLU A 457 17.33 -19.36 16.31
N GLN A 458 18.11 -18.61 15.51
CA GLN A 458 18.23 -17.18 15.65
C GLN A 458 16.90 -16.46 15.38
N LEU A 459 16.23 -16.80 14.28
CA LEU A 459 14.91 -16.25 13.96
C LEU A 459 13.86 -16.61 15.02
N LYS A 460 13.93 -17.79 15.63
CA LYS A 460 13.09 -18.14 16.79
C LYS A 460 13.36 -17.25 18.00
N LYS A 461 14.62 -16.91 18.29
CA LYS A 461 14.99 -15.94 19.35
C LYS A 461 14.45 -14.54 19.02
N ASP A 462 14.39 -14.19 17.75
CA ASP A 462 13.84 -12.92 17.24
C ASP A 462 12.29 -12.92 17.14
N GLY A 463 11.66 -13.99 17.66
CA GLY A 463 10.22 -14.10 17.80
C GLY A 463 9.51 -14.74 16.61
N TYR A 464 10.20 -15.40 15.69
CA TYR A 464 9.58 -16.05 14.54
C TYR A 464 9.26 -17.53 14.79
N GLN A 465 8.16 -18.00 14.22
CA GLN A 465 7.83 -19.43 14.15
C GLN A 465 7.93 -19.92 12.71
N VAL A 466 8.59 -21.08 12.52
CA VAL A 466 8.67 -21.73 11.21
C VAL A 466 7.33 -22.39 10.90
N LEU A 467 6.72 -21.98 9.79
CA LEU A 467 5.48 -22.56 9.27
C LEU A 467 5.77 -23.63 8.22
N TYR A 468 6.82 -23.40 7.42
CA TYR A 468 7.18 -24.26 6.31
C TYR A 468 8.69 -24.21 6.08
N ASN A 469 9.31 -25.37 5.87
CA ASN A 469 10.72 -25.49 5.49
C ASN A 469 10.81 -26.58 4.42
N ASN A 470 11.11 -26.20 3.18
CA ASN A 470 11.31 -27.14 2.08
C ASN A 470 12.77 -27.55 1.85
N PHE A 471 13.68 -27.15 2.74
CA PHE A 471 15.07 -27.58 2.74
C PHE A 471 15.33 -28.77 3.67
N ASP A 472 14.59 -28.91 4.79
CA ASP A 472 14.82 -29.96 5.80
C ASP A 472 13.61 -30.90 6.02
N ARG A 473 12.70 -31.01 5.06
CA ARG A 473 11.48 -31.81 5.25
C ARG A 473 11.82 -33.30 5.25
N ASN A 474 11.35 -34.03 6.27
CA ASN A 474 11.34 -35.50 6.33
C ASN A 474 12.69 -36.23 6.14
N ARG A 475 13.84 -35.60 6.43
CA ARG A 475 15.18 -36.15 6.13
C ARG A 475 15.41 -36.43 4.63
N GLU A 476 14.73 -35.73 3.73
CA GLU A 476 15.07 -35.78 2.31
C GLU A 476 16.46 -35.18 2.11
N GLU A 477 17.33 -35.93 1.42
CA GLU A 477 18.71 -35.50 1.16
C GLU A 477 18.75 -34.77 -0.18
N HIS A 478 18.76 -33.43 -0.14
CA HIS A 478 18.95 -32.63 -1.36
C HIS A 478 20.39 -32.73 -1.83
N VAL A 479 20.59 -32.94 -3.14
CA VAL A 479 21.90 -32.99 -3.79
C VAL A 479 22.04 -31.91 -4.86
N PHE A 480 23.27 -31.49 -5.16
CA PHE A 480 23.51 -30.61 -6.29
C PHE A 480 23.13 -31.32 -7.60
N SER A 481 22.15 -30.82 -8.35
CA SER A 481 21.74 -31.32 -9.67
C SER A 481 22.48 -30.57 -10.77
N ASN A 482 22.32 -30.95 -12.05
CA ASN A 482 22.88 -30.19 -13.19
C ASN A 482 22.20 -28.82 -13.43
N ASP A 483 21.34 -28.37 -12.51
CA ASP A 483 20.64 -27.09 -12.60
C ASP A 483 21.60 -25.92 -12.27
N GLN A 484 21.48 -24.79 -13.00
CA GLN A 484 22.34 -23.62 -12.79
C GLN A 484 22.18 -22.99 -11.39
N LEU A 485 20.99 -23.07 -10.76
CA LEU A 485 20.73 -22.63 -9.39
C LEU A 485 19.49 -23.30 -8.79
N GLN A 486 19.64 -24.01 -7.67
CA GLN A 486 18.56 -24.58 -6.87
C GLN A 486 18.13 -23.59 -5.78
N THR A 487 16.82 -23.49 -5.51
CA THR A 487 16.29 -22.52 -4.54
C THR A 487 15.33 -23.20 -3.57
N PHE A 488 15.54 -22.90 -2.29
CA PHE A 488 14.75 -23.38 -1.15
C PHE A 488 14.22 -22.18 -0.35
N THR A 489 13.12 -22.39 0.36
CA THR A 489 12.41 -21.39 1.14
C THR A 489 12.00 -21.93 2.50
N VAL A 490 12.38 -21.21 3.54
CA VAL A 490 11.88 -21.35 4.90
C VAL A 490 10.92 -20.21 5.15
N ALA A 491 9.63 -20.52 5.31
CA ALA A 491 8.60 -19.53 5.58
C ALA A 491 8.33 -19.47 7.08
N LEU A 492 8.37 -18.26 7.62
CA LEU A 492 8.20 -17.96 9.02
C LEU A 492 7.09 -16.92 9.23
N VAL A 493 6.61 -16.80 10.47
CA VAL A 493 5.71 -15.74 10.90
C VAL A 493 6.18 -15.15 12.22
N LYS A 494 6.14 -13.82 12.35
CA LYS A 494 6.50 -13.16 13.59
C LYS A 494 5.41 -13.34 14.65
N THR A 495 5.76 -13.95 15.76
CA THR A 495 4.89 -13.99 16.94
C THR A 495 4.99 -12.66 17.67
N ASN A 496 3.91 -11.88 17.63
CA ASN A 496 3.81 -10.68 18.46
C ASN A 496 3.87 -11.11 19.92
N ALA A 497 4.92 -10.66 20.62
CA ALA A 497 5.07 -10.82 22.05
C ALA A 497 4.03 -9.96 22.80
N SER A 498 2.76 -10.39 22.75
CA SER A 498 1.70 -9.97 23.67
C SER A 498 0.42 -10.82 23.56
N THR A 499 0.48 -12.08 23.10
CA THR A 499 -0.59 -13.05 23.41
C THR A 499 -0.06 -14.46 23.14
N ASN A 500 0.03 -15.30 24.18
CA ASN A 500 0.13 -16.78 24.16
C ASN A 500 1.26 -17.47 24.95
N LEU A 501 2.12 -16.76 25.69
CA LEU A 501 3.15 -17.42 26.53
C LEU A 501 3.10 -17.14 28.04
N ARG A 502 2.12 -16.36 28.53
CA ARG A 502 1.87 -16.19 29.99
C ARG A 502 0.70 -17.00 30.56
N LYS A 503 0.05 -17.86 29.76
CA LYS A 503 -1.03 -18.77 30.22
C LYS A 503 -0.68 -20.26 30.17
N LEU A 504 0.56 -20.62 29.83
CA LEU A 504 1.04 -22.02 29.88
C LEU A 504 1.83 -22.37 31.16
N SER A 505 2.28 -21.41 31.97
CA SER A 505 2.97 -21.69 33.25
C SER A 505 2.08 -21.65 34.50
N LYS A 506 0.77 -21.41 34.36
CA LYS A 506 -0.21 -21.48 35.48
C LYS A 506 -1.13 -22.70 35.45
N ALA A 507 -0.98 -23.60 34.48
CA ALA A 507 -1.75 -24.84 34.41
C ALA A 507 -1.07 -26.04 35.12
N GLN A 508 0.06 -25.83 35.82
CA GLN A 508 0.70 -26.85 36.66
C GLN A 508 0.72 -26.53 38.17
N SER A 509 0.12 -25.44 38.62
CA SER A 509 -0.07 -25.19 40.05
C SER A 509 -1.43 -24.55 40.29
N GLY A 510 -2.33 -25.32 40.89
CA GLY A 510 -3.68 -24.87 41.22
C GLY A 510 -3.66 -23.80 42.32
N ASN A 511 -4.21 -22.62 42.03
CA ASN A 511 -5.26 -22.01 42.84
C ASN A 511 -5.80 -20.72 42.20
N ILE A 512 -7.06 -20.47 42.56
CA ILE A 512 -8.05 -19.54 42.02
C ILE A 512 -7.66 -18.07 42.24
N LEU A 513 -7.96 -17.19 41.26
CA LEU A 513 -8.79 -15.97 41.41
C LEU A 513 -9.00 -15.27 40.04
N ASN A 514 -10.26 -14.97 39.75
CA ASN A 514 -10.83 -14.35 38.55
C ASN A 514 -10.47 -12.84 38.44
N PRO A 515 -10.55 -12.17 37.25
CA PRO A 515 -11.85 -11.87 36.62
C PRO A 515 -11.94 -11.90 35.08
N VAL A 516 -13.14 -12.29 34.62
CA VAL A 516 -13.91 -11.88 33.43
C VAL A 516 -13.15 -11.81 32.09
N ALA A 517 -13.29 -12.87 31.28
CA ALA A 517 -13.17 -12.80 29.82
C ALA A 517 -14.58 -12.92 29.19
N THR A 518 -14.84 -12.10 28.17
CA THR A 518 -16.10 -12.04 27.42
C THR A 518 -16.26 -13.27 26.50
N SER A 519 -17.49 -13.56 26.05
CA SER A 519 -17.82 -14.74 25.24
C SER A 519 -17.04 -14.85 23.92
N ASP A 520 -16.50 -13.74 23.41
CA ASP A 520 -15.71 -13.70 22.17
C ASP A 520 -14.35 -14.40 22.33
N ASP A 521 -13.72 -14.33 23.52
CA ASP A 521 -12.40 -14.94 23.80
C ASP A 521 -12.45 -16.48 23.84
N LEU A 522 -13.61 -17.07 24.16
CA LEU A 522 -13.79 -18.53 24.18
C LEU A 522 -14.02 -19.12 22.79
N SER A 523 -14.53 -18.33 21.84
CA SER A 523 -14.76 -18.76 20.45
C SER A 523 -13.43 -18.94 19.69
N VAL A 524 -12.50 -17.99 19.85
CA VAL A 524 -11.17 -18.01 19.22
C VAL A 524 -10.31 -19.18 19.70
N VAL A 525 -10.43 -19.56 20.98
CA VAL A 525 -9.70 -20.71 21.56
C VAL A 525 -10.26 -22.04 21.05
N PHE A 526 -11.57 -22.16 20.86
CA PHE A 526 -12.19 -23.35 20.26
C PHE A 526 -11.88 -23.48 18.76
N ASP A 527 -11.75 -22.36 18.05
CA ASP A 527 -11.46 -22.34 16.61
C ASP A 527 -9.99 -22.66 16.30
N ALA A 528 -9.05 -22.25 17.16
CA ALA A 528 -7.64 -22.64 17.07
C ALA A 528 -7.40 -24.14 17.36
N LEU A 529 -8.17 -24.74 18.28
CA LEU A 529 -8.13 -26.19 18.54
C LEU A 529 -8.82 -27.01 17.43
N LYS A 530 -9.81 -26.43 16.75
CA LYS A 530 -10.44 -27.04 15.56
C LYS A 530 -9.53 -26.97 14.32
N SER A 531 -8.79 -25.87 14.12
CA SER A 531 -7.86 -25.74 12.98
C SER A 531 -6.66 -26.68 13.07
N LEU A 532 -6.13 -26.93 14.28
CA LEU A 532 -5.06 -27.91 14.49
C LEU A 532 -5.54 -29.35 14.21
N ASN A 533 -6.78 -29.67 14.60
CA ASN A 533 -7.38 -30.98 14.36
C ASN A 533 -7.79 -31.19 12.87
N SER A 534 -8.17 -30.14 12.14
CA SER A 534 -8.44 -30.26 10.70
C SER A 534 -7.14 -30.45 9.89
N LEU A 535 -6.05 -29.80 10.32
CA LEU A 535 -4.72 -29.94 9.72
C LEU A 535 -4.15 -31.35 9.92
N LEU A 536 -4.30 -31.94 11.11
CA LEU A 536 -3.96 -33.36 11.34
C LEU A 536 -4.88 -34.32 10.56
N GLY A 537 -6.17 -33.98 10.43
CA GLY A 537 -7.16 -34.78 9.71
C GLY A 537 -6.96 -34.84 8.19
N LEU A 538 -6.56 -33.73 7.57
CA LEU A 538 -6.21 -33.70 6.13
C LEU A 538 -4.90 -34.44 5.85
N MET A 539 -3.91 -34.34 6.74
CA MET A 539 -2.61 -35.00 6.57
C MET A 539 -2.63 -36.51 6.82
N MET A 540 -3.55 -37.03 7.66
CA MET A 540 -3.65 -38.48 7.90
C MET A 540 -4.50 -39.24 6.87
N LYS A 541 -5.37 -38.57 6.09
CA LYS A 541 -6.15 -39.23 5.03
C LYS A 541 -5.38 -39.51 3.73
N ASN A 542 -4.22 -38.88 3.53
CA ASN A 542 -3.42 -39.02 2.30
C ASN A 542 -2.34 -40.13 2.36
N ASN A 543 -2.29 -40.93 3.44
CA ASN A 543 -1.28 -42.00 3.62
C ASN A 543 -1.84 -43.44 3.52
N PHE A 544 -3.06 -43.64 3.02
CA PHE A 544 -3.55 -44.97 2.65
C PHE A 544 -4.22 -44.96 1.27
N LYS A 545 -3.39 -45.06 0.22
CA LYS A 545 -3.54 -46.03 -0.88
C LYS A 545 -2.35 -45.99 -1.83
#